data_AF-A0A3P8KBX2-F1
#
_entry.id   AF-A0A3P8KBX2-F1
#
_cell.length_a   1.000
_cell.length_b   1.000
_cell.length_c   1.000
_cell.angle_alpha   90.00
_cell.angle_beta   90.00
_cell.angle_gamma   90.00
#
_symmetry.space_group_name_H-M   'P 1'
#
loop_
_entity.id
_entity.type
_entity.pdbx_description
1 polymer ?
#
loop_
_entity_poly.entity_id
_entity_poly.type
_entity_poly.pdbx_seq_one_letter_code
_entity_poly.pdbx_strand_id
1 'polypeptide(L)'
;MDFSLVKKTVKRKLDNLVDHVLIVPIANNNIKINQSGRKVDVALLQPGGLTKCFISGPEESFLRINTPVVSQEALEQFLEKHLMPELPTEIKAIKVILHRELIIGESYQYSHGLKKHDGNCQRIAHGHRSTIYIHVDGQRSQQWETYWAERWNNSYLVSEEDITTIEQLSPRARAYWHQGLIASSYRGSQGYFEAMTLTGDTDILPGDTTVESLALFVKSTMHSFLPDAAIEVHAFEGVGKGAIA
;
A
#
# COMPACT_ATOMS: atom_id res chain seq x y z
N MET A 1 1.54 -38.53 4.65
CA MET A 1 0.99 -37.19 4.36
C MET A 1 1.90 -36.51 3.35
N ASP A 2 1.34 -35.95 2.27
CA ASP A 2 2.13 -35.20 1.29
C ASP A 2 2.30 -33.74 1.74
N PHE A 3 3.49 -33.41 2.24
CA PHE A 3 3.84 -32.05 2.63
C PHE A 3 3.83 -31.05 1.47
N SER A 4 3.96 -31.53 0.23
CA SER A 4 3.95 -30.70 -0.97
C SER A 4 2.56 -30.12 -1.21
N LEU A 5 1.50 -30.92 -1.00
CA LEU A 5 0.12 -30.48 -1.08
C LEU A 5 -0.21 -29.46 0.01
N VAL A 6 0.26 -29.70 1.24
CA VAL A 6 0.09 -28.76 2.37
C VAL A 6 0.72 -27.41 2.06
N LYS A 7 1.97 -27.38 1.59
CA LYS A 7 2.67 -26.14 1.20
C LYS A 7 1.92 -25.36 0.12
N LYS A 8 1.42 -26.05 -0.91
CA LYS A 8 0.62 -25.42 -1.98
C LYS A 8 -0.67 -24.81 -1.45
N THR A 9 -1.37 -25.52 -0.57
CA THR A 9 -2.60 -25.02 0.07
C THR A 9 -2.33 -23.79 0.93
N VAL A 10 -1.29 -23.84 1.78
CA VAL A 10 -0.90 -22.70 2.61
C VAL A 10 -0.55 -21.49 1.75
N LYS A 11 0.30 -21.64 0.73
CA LYS A 11 0.70 -20.54 -0.15
C LYS A 11 -0.51 -19.90 -0.85
N ARG A 12 -1.38 -20.71 -1.46
CA ARG A 12 -2.60 -20.22 -2.13
C ARG A 12 -3.53 -19.47 -1.16
N LYS A 13 -3.67 -19.96 0.08
CA LYS A 13 -4.52 -19.31 1.09
C LYS A 13 -3.93 -17.99 1.55
N LEU A 14 -2.62 -17.91 1.75
CA LEU A 14 -1.93 -16.66 2.03
C LEU A 14 -2.13 -15.66 0.89
N ASP A 15 -1.89 -16.08 -0.35
CA ASP A 15 -2.05 -15.22 -1.54
C ASP A 15 -3.49 -14.68 -1.66
N ASN A 16 -4.51 -15.46 -1.27
CA ASN A 16 -5.89 -14.96 -1.30
C ASN A 16 -6.25 -14.06 -0.11
N LEU A 17 -5.56 -14.20 1.02
CA LEU A 17 -5.93 -13.56 2.29
C LEU A 17 -5.22 -12.23 2.53
N VAL A 18 -3.93 -12.15 2.19
CA VAL A 18 -3.07 -11.01 2.58
C VAL A 18 -2.47 -10.25 1.40
N ASP A 19 -2.70 -10.70 0.17
CA ASP A 19 -2.17 -10.03 -1.02
C ASP A 19 -2.91 -8.73 -1.32
N HIS A 20 -2.16 -7.62 -1.33
CA HIS A 20 -2.63 -6.29 -1.70
C HIS A 20 -3.93 -5.89 -0.98
N VAL A 21 -3.94 -6.06 0.36
CA VAL A 21 -5.03 -5.63 1.24
C VAL A 21 -4.53 -4.62 2.26
N LEU A 22 -5.41 -3.72 2.67
CA LEU A 22 -5.18 -2.85 3.82
C LEU A 22 -5.44 -3.63 5.11
N ILE A 23 -4.42 -3.80 5.95
CA ILE A 23 -4.58 -4.44 7.26
C ILE A 23 -5.16 -3.42 8.26
N VAL A 24 -6.29 -3.76 8.86
CA VAL A 24 -7.05 -2.87 9.75
C VAL A 24 -7.07 -3.44 11.18
N PRO A 25 -6.41 -2.78 12.16
CA PRO A 25 -6.43 -3.21 13.56
C PRO A 25 -7.75 -2.78 14.23
N ILE A 26 -8.74 -3.68 14.27
CA ILE A 26 -10.12 -3.34 14.64
C ILE A 26 -10.32 -3.06 16.14
N ALA A 27 -9.35 -3.39 16.99
CA ALA A 27 -9.39 -3.04 18.41
C ALA A 27 -8.73 -1.68 18.71
N ASN A 28 -8.33 -0.93 17.67
CA ASN A 28 -7.84 0.43 17.81
C ASN A 28 -9.01 1.42 17.95
N ASN A 29 -9.07 2.15 19.07
CA ASN A 29 -10.16 3.08 19.36
C ASN A 29 -10.28 4.26 18.37
N ASN A 30 -9.18 4.60 17.69
CA ASN A 30 -9.12 5.68 16.70
C ASN A 30 -9.58 5.23 15.31
N ILE A 31 -9.77 3.94 15.08
CA ILE A 31 -10.29 3.41 13.82
C ILE A 31 -11.81 3.31 13.88
N LYS A 32 -12.49 3.86 12.88
CA LYS A 32 -13.93 3.70 12.65
C LYS A 32 -14.12 2.87 11.40
N ILE A 33 -14.94 1.82 11.51
CA ILE A 33 -15.26 0.93 10.40
C ILE A 33 -16.77 0.94 10.21
N ASN A 34 -17.20 1.12 8.97
CA ASN A 34 -18.59 0.98 8.58
C ASN A 34 -18.68 0.03 7.39
N GLN A 35 -19.63 -0.91 7.43
CA GLN A 35 -19.87 -1.82 6.32
C GLN A 35 -21.33 -1.70 5.88
N SER A 36 -21.54 -1.51 4.57
CA SER A 36 -22.86 -1.58 3.95
C SER A 36 -22.78 -2.50 2.73
N GLY A 37 -23.45 -3.66 2.83
CA GLY A 37 -23.27 -4.75 1.88
C GLY A 37 -21.79 -5.17 1.80
N ARG A 38 -21.24 -5.17 0.59
CA ARG A 38 -19.83 -5.50 0.32
C ARG A 38 -18.90 -4.28 0.30
N LYS A 39 -19.40 -3.08 0.61
CA LYS A 39 -18.59 -1.86 0.69
C LYS A 39 -18.18 -1.59 2.14
N VAL A 40 -16.88 -1.44 2.37
CA VAL A 40 -16.28 -1.15 3.67
C VAL A 40 -15.65 0.24 3.62
N ASP A 41 -15.91 1.02 4.66
CA ASP A 41 -15.29 2.31 4.92
C ASP A 41 -14.43 2.18 6.18
N VAL A 42 -13.20 2.67 6.13
CA VAL A 42 -12.24 2.69 7.23
C VAL A 42 -11.75 4.12 7.39
N ALA A 43 -11.96 4.71 8.56
CA ALA A 43 -11.40 6.01 8.92
C ALA A 43 -10.44 5.86 10.10
N LEU A 44 -9.25 6.44 9.97
CA LEU A 44 -8.31 6.64 11.07
C LEU A 44 -8.44 8.07 11.57
N LEU A 45 -8.73 8.25 12.86
CA LEU A 45 -8.86 9.56 13.48
C LEU A 45 -7.59 9.93 14.26
N GLN A 46 -7.25 11.22 14.29
CA GLN A 46 -6.25 11.80 15.17
C GLN A 46 -6.84 12.01 16.58
N PRO A 47 -5.99 12.15 17.62
CA PRO A 47 -6.43 12.73 18.89
C PRO A 47 -7.15 14.06 18.64
N GLY A 48 -8.37 14.21 19.15
CA GLY A 48 -9.23 15.37 18.86
C GLY A 48 -10.31 15.13 17.78
N GLY A 49 -10.31 13.96 17.13
CA GLY A 49 -11.42 13.49 16.28
C GLY A 49 -11.34 13.90 14.81
N LEU A 50 -10.34 14.68 14.40
CA LEU A 50 -10.10 14.96 12.98
C LEU A 50 -9.65 13.69 12.26
N THR A 51 -10.06 13.55 11.00
CA THR A 51 -9.67 12.41 10.17
C THR A 51 -8.21 12.53 9.74
N LYS A 52 -7.39 11.51 10.04
CA LYS A 52 -6.05 11.37 9.43
C LYS A 52 -6.15 10.75 8.03
N CYS A 53 -6.97 9.72 7.90
CA CYS A 53 -7.13 8.99 6.65
C CYS A 53 -8.53 8.37 6.59
N PHE A 54 -9.13 8.35 5.41
CA PHE A 54 -10.34 7.63 5.10
C PHE A 54 -10.12 6.79 3.85
N ILE A 55 -10.41 5.50 3.90
CA ILE A 55 -10.33 4.59 2.76
C ILE A 55 -11.67 3.85 2.62
N SER A 56 -12.18 3.78 1.40
CA SER A 56 -13.39 3.04 1.08
C SER A 56 -13.22 2.18 -0.16
N GLY A 57 -13.79 0.97 -0.12
CA GLY A 57 -13.72 0.04 -1.23
C GLY A 57 -14.50 -1.26 -0.98
N PRO A 58 -14.39 -2.23 -1.89
CA PRO A 58 -14.88 -3.59 -1.70
C PRO A 58 -14.27 -4.25 -0.46
N GLU A 59 -15.03 -5.11 0.23
CA GLU A 59 -14.64 -5.74 1.50
C GLU A 59 -13.36 -6.57 1.41
N GLU A 60 -13.05 -7.11 0.23
CA GLU A 60 -11.86 -7.90 -0.06
C GLU A 60 -10.59 -7.06 -0.04
N SER A 61 -10.71 -5.73 -0.05
CA SER A 61 -9.59 -4.80 0.06
C SER A 61 -9.07 -4.67 1.49
N PHE A 62 -9.77 -5.24 2.47
CA PHE A 62 -9.49 -5.01 3.88
C PHE A 62 -9.30 -6.33 4.64
N LEU A 63 -8.15 -6.47 5.29
CA LEU A 63 -7.90 -7.54 6.24
C LEU A 63 -8.06 -7.02 7.67
N ARG A 64 -9.17 -7.40 8.31
CA ARG A 64 -9.50 -6.98 9.67
C ARG A 64 -8.86 -7.91 10.69
N ILE A 65 -7.99 -7.38 11.54
CA ILE A 65 -7.30 -8.15 12.59
C ILE A 65 -7.63 -7.60 13.98
N ASN A 66 -7.93 -8.48 14.93
CA ASN A 66 -8.33 -8.11 16.29
C ASN A 66 -7.12 -7.78 17.18
N THR A 67 -6.51 -6.63 16.93
CA THR A 67 -5.39 -6.07 17.69
C THR A 67 -5.51 -4.54 17.76
N PRO A 68 -5.01 -3.87 18.81
CA PRO A 68 -4.97 -2.40 18.85
C PRO A 68 -3.91 -1.80 17.89
N VAL A 69 -2.86 -2.57 17.57
CA VAL A 69 -1.75 -2.13 16.69
C VAL A 69 -1.35 -3.29 15.79
N VAL A 70 -1.10 -3.01 14.51
CA VAL A 70 -0.57 -4.01 13.58
C VAL A 70 0.89 -4.29 13.96
N SER A 71 1.18 -5.52 14.33
CA SER A 71 2.55 -6.01 14.56
C SER A 71 2.79 -7.30 13.78
N GLN A 72 4.05 -7.67 13.62
CA GLN A 72 4.41 -8.92 12.95
C GLN A 72 3.81 -10.12 13.69
N GLU A 73 3.93 -10.13 15.02
CA GLU A 73 3.44 -11.20 15.89
C GLU A 73 1.91 -11.32 15.80
N ALA A 74 1.19 -10.18 15.79
CA ALA A 74 -0.27 -10.17 15.66
C ALA A 74 -0.70 -10.75 14.30
N LEU A 75 0.03 -10.44 13.22
CA LEU A 75 -0.25 -10.97 11.90
C LEU A 75 0.10 -12.47 11.79
N GLU A 76 1.23 -12.90 12.33
CA GLU A 76 1.62 -14.31 12.39
C GLU A 76 0.56 -15.15 13.13
N GLN A 77 0.12 -14.72 14.31
CA GLN A 77 -0.93 -15.40 15.08
C GLN A 77 -2.25 -15.44 14.34
N PHE A 78 -2.61 -14.33 13.67
CA PHE A 78 -3.80 -14.26 12.85
C PHE A 78 -3.75 -15.26 11.69
N LEU A 79 -2.60 -15.36 11.01
CA LEU A 79 -2.37 -16.28 9.90
C LEU A 79 -2.40 -17.74 10.37
N GLU A 80 -1.74 -18.06 11.49
CA GLU A 80 -1.77 -19.40 12.09
C GLU A 80 -3.21 -19.85 12.35
N LYS A 81 -4.03 -18.97 12.95
CA LYS A 81 -5.45 -19.24 13.24
C LYS A 81 -6.27 -19.44 11.96
N HIS A 82 -6.00 -18.69 10.90
CA HIS A 82 -6.72 -18.80 9.62
C HIS A 82 -6.28 -20.00 8.78
N LEU A 83 -5.01 -20.40 8.87
CA LEU A 83 -4.46 -21.52 8.12
C LEU A 83 -4.79 -22.85 8.77
N MET A 84 -4.84 -22.93 10.11
CA MET A 84 -5.04 -24.20 10.83
C MET A 84 -6.28 -25.00 10.36
N PRO A 85 -7.47 -24.40 10.15
CA PRO A 85 -8.65 -25.13 9.66
C PRO A 85 -8.52 -25.65 8.23
N GLU A 86 -7.56 -25.14 7.44
CA GLU A 86 -7.32 -25.53 6.05
C GLU A 86 -6.33 -26.70 5.92
N LEU A 87 -5.76 -27.13 7.05
CA LEU A 87 -4.76 -28.19 7.11
C LEU A 87 -5.43 -29.56 7.38
N PRO A 88 -4.81 -30.67 6.93
CA PRO A 88 -5.26 -32.01 7.29
C PRO A 88 -5.34 -32.22 8.81
N THR A 89 -6.33 -33.00 9.26
CA THR A 89 -6.65 -33.19 10.69
C THR A 89 -5.52 -33.80 11.54
N GLU A 90 -4.53 -34.42 10.91
CA GLU A 90 -3.34 -34.97 11.57
C GLU A 90 -2.33 -33.87 11.95
N ILE A 91 -2.38 -32.70 11.31
CA ILE A 91 -1.58 -31.54 11.73
C ILE A 91 -2.22 -30.95 12.99
N LYS A 92 -1.43 -30.86 14.07
CA LYS A 92 -1.88 -30.36 15.38
C LYS A 92 -1.47 -28.93 15.68
N ALA A 93 -0.47 -28.42 14.97
CA ALA A 93 -0.02 -27.04 15.09
C ALA A 93 0.66 -26.59 13.79
N ILE A 94 0.61 -25.28 13.56
CA ILE A 94 1.39 -24.57 12.54
C ILE A 94 2.04 -23.37 13.23
N LYS A 95 3.29 -23.08 12.85
CA LYS A 95 3.97 -21.83 13.19
C LYS A 95 4.21 -21.06 11.89
N VAL A 96 3.77 -19.82 11.85
CA VAL A 96 4.09 -18.86 10.77
C VAL A 96 5.12 -17.90 11.32
N ILE A 97 6.18 -17.67 10.54
CA ILE A 97 7.21 -16.67 10.83
C ILE A 97 7.30 -15.78 9.60
N LEU A 98 7.01 -14.50 9.78
CA LEU A 98 7.15 -13.50 8.73
C LEU A 98 8.56 -12.91 8.81
N HIS A 99 9.19 -12.75 7.66
CA HIS A 99 10.49 -12.09 7.58
C HIS A 99 10.34 -10.83 6.75
N ARG A 100 10.81 -9.71 7.30
CA ARG A 100 11.00 -8.49 6.51
C ARG A 100 12.15 -8.74 5.54
N GLU A 101 11.98 -8.29 4.30
CA GLU A 101 13.05 -8.31 3.31
C GLU A 101 14.27 -7.55 3.83
N LEU A 102 15.45 -8.16 3.66
CA LEU A 102 16.71 -7.50 3.95
C LEU A 102 16.99 -6.48 2.86
N ILE A 103 16.97 -5.20 3.22
CA ILE A 103 17.33 -4.10 2.33
C ILE A 103 18.67 -3.52 2.79
N ILE A 104 19.61 -3.39 1.86
CA ILE A 104 20.89 -2.72 2.07
C ILE A 104 20.82 -1.33 1.41
N GLY A 105 20.99 -0.28 2.21
CA GLY A 105 20.89 1.12 1.78
C GLY A 105 19.55 1.76 2.14
N GLU A 106 19.20 2.81 1.42
CA GLU A 106 17.98 3.59 1.67
C GLU A 106 16.72 2.79 1.34
N SER A 107 15.71 2.91 2.21
CA SER A 107 14.41 2.26 2.02
C SER A 107 13.29 3.20 2.42
N TYR A 108 12.17 3.14 1.70
CA TYR A 108 10.98 3.93 1.97
C TYR A 108 9.74 3.06 1.85
N GLN A 109 8.63 3.52 2.44
CA GLN A 109 7.35 2.84 2.37
C GLN A 109 6.33 3.80 1.80
N TYR A 110 5.52 3.36 0.86
CA TYR A 110 4.42 4.16 0.35
C TYR A 110 3.20 3.28 0.14
N SER A 111 2.04 3.91 -0.01
CA SER A 111 0.82 3.24 -0.43
C SER A 111 0.24 3.89 -1.67
N HIS A 112 -0.46 3.12 -2.49
CA HIS A 112 -1.12 3.60 -3.70
C HIS A 112 -2.26 2.66 -4.11
N GLY A 113 -2.84 2.88 -5.28
CA GLY A 113 -3.78 1.98 -5.93
C GLY A 113 -3.64 2.07 -7.45
N LEU A 114 -3.59 0.94 -8.14
CA LEU A 114 -3.33 0.88 -9.58
C LEU A 114 -4.62 0.62 -10.37
N LYS A 115 -5.39 1.69 -10.62
CA LYS A 115 -6.67 1.68 -11.34
C LYS A 115 -6.66 0.90 -12.66
N LYS A 116 -5.57 0.99 -13.42
CA LYS A 116 -5.42 0.41 -14.77
C LYS A 116 -4.91 -1.04 -14.76
N HIS A 117 -4.66 -1.62 -13.57
CA HIS A 117 -4.19 -2.99 -13.43
C HIS A 117 -5.35 -3.94 -13.10
N ASP A 118 -5.26 -5.16 -13.61
CA ASP A 118 -6.14 -6.26 -13.21
C ASP A 118 -5.74 -6.84 -11.85
N GLY A 119 -6.67 -7.59 -11.24
CA GLY A 119 -6.40 -8.30 -9.99
C GLY A 119 -6.38 -7.38 -8.76
N ASN A 120 -5.58 -7.73 -7.75
CA ASN A 120 -5.61 -7.07 -6.44
C ASN A 120 -4.84 -5.74 -6.41
N CYS A 121 -3.97 -5.45 -7.39
CA CYS A 121 -3.19 -4.21 -7.46
C CYS A 121 -4.07 -2.96 -7.61
N GLN A 122 -5.30 -3.10 -8.08
CA GLN A 122 -6.26 -2.01 -8.12
C GLN A 122 -6.83 -1.63 -6.74
N ARG A 123 -6.61 -2.45 -5.70
CA ARG A 123 -7.14 -2.15 -4.37
C ARG A 123 -6.41 -0.93 -3.82
N ILE A 124 -7.19 0.08 -3.44
CA ILE A 124 -6.63 1.34 -2.95
C ILE A 124 -5.90 1.15 -1.63
N ALA A 125 -4.82 1.89 -1.45
CA ALA A 125 -4.01 1.93 -0.24
C ALA A 125 -3.38 0.57 0.15
N HIS A 126 -3.03 -0.27 -0.83
CA HIS A 126 -2.03 -1.30 -0.58
C HIS A 126 -0.64 -0.65 -0.54
N GLY A 127 0.29 -1.27 0.18
CA GLY A 127 1.60 -0.68 0.48
C GLY A 127 2.77 -1.49 -0.04
N HIS A 128 3.85 -0.79 -0.36
CA HIS A 128 5.14 -1.36 -0.73
C HIS A 128 6.21 -0.89 0.25
N ARG A 129 7.22 -1.74 0.45
CA ARG A 129 8.49 -1.33 1.05
C ARG A 129 9.55 -1.44 -0.04
N SER A 130 10.12 -0.31 -0.38
CA SER A 130 10.86 -0.12 -1.62
C SER A 130 12.27 0.37 -1.39
N THR A 131 13.11 0.14 -2.39
CA THR A 131 14.41 0.78 -2.57
C THR A 131 14.42 1.56 -3.87
N ILE A 132 15.37 2.47 -3.99
CA ILE A 132 15.67 3.15 -5.23
C ILE A 132 17.18 3.27 -5.37
N TYR A 133 17.72 2.95 -6.54
CA TYR A 133 19.11 3.23 -6.88
C TYR A 133 19.16 4.29 -7.96
N ILE A 134 20.01 5.28 -7.75
CA ILE A 134 20.09 6.43 -8.65
C ILE A 134 21.54 6.62 -9.05
N HIS A 135 21.80 6.60 -10.36
CA HIS A 135 23.11 6.88 -10.92
C HIS A 135 23.09 8.24 -11.61
N VAL A 136 24.11 9.04 -11.35
CA VAL A 136 24.38 10.31 -12.01
C VAL A 136 25.76 10.19 -12.66
N ASP A 137 25.83 10.35 -13.98
CA ASP A 137 27.04 10.16 -14.79
C ASP A 137 27.70 8.78 -14.55
N GLY A 138 26.86 7.76 -14.43
CA GLY A 138 27.27 6.37 -14.19
C GLY A 138 27.74 6.07 -12.76
N GLN A 139 27.70 7.04 -11.84
CA GLN A 139 28.07 6.86 -10.43
C GLN A 139 26.83 6.86 -9.54
N ARG A 140 26.75 5.87 -8.63
CA ARG A 140 25.63 5.77 -7.69
C ARG A 140 25.64 6.95 -6.71
N SER A 141 24.53 7.68 -6.65
CA SER A 141 24.36 8.86 -5.80
C SER A 141 23.50 8.58 -4.58
N GLN A 142 24.16 8.30 -3.46
CA GLN A 142 23.45 8.12 -2.18
C GLN A 142 22.63 9.35 -1.78
N GLN A 143 23.10 10.56 -2.10
CA GLN A 143 22.38 11.79 -1.79
C GLN A 143 20.99 11.82 -2.44
N TRP A 144 20.90 11.44 -3.72
CA TRP A 144 19.61 11.40 -4.42
C TRP A 144 18.74 10.25 -3.93
N GLU A 145 19.33 9.10 -3.61
CA GLU A 145 18.59 7.98 -3.01
C GLU A 145 17.95 8.39 -1.67
N THR A 146 18.69 9.07 -0.80
CA THR A 146 18.17 9.59 0.47
C THR A 146 17.06 10.60 0.23
N TYR A 147 17.25 11.56 -0.68
CA TYR A 147 16.22 12.56 -1.00
C TYR A 147 14.89 11.93 -1.42
N TRP A 148 14.93 10.96 -2.34
CA TRP A 148 13.72 10.31 -2.83
C TRP A 148 13.11 9.35 -1.81
N ALA A 149 13.95 8.63 -1.06
CA ALA A 149 13.47 7.82 0.04
C ALA A 149 12.73 8.67 1.07
N GLU A 150 13.28 9.81 1.48
CA GLU A 150 12.64 10.73 2.43
C GLU A 150 11.32 11.29 1.89
N ARG A 151 11.28 11.74 0.63
CA ARG A 151 10.07 12.30 0.01
C ARG A 151 8.88 11.34 0.02
N TRP A 152 9.11 10.05 -0.22
CA TRP A 152 8.04 9.07 -0.34
C TRP A 152 7.81 8.22 0.90
N ASN A 153 8.64 8.37 1.94
CA ASN A 153 8.51 7.55 3.14
C ASN A 153 7.25 7.91 3.95
N ASN A 154 6.36 6.93 4.09
CA ASN A 154 5.02 7.03 4.66
C ASN A 154 4.05 7.92 3.86
N SER A 155 4.27 8.08 2.56
CA SER A 155 3.39 8.86 1.68
C SER A 155 2.35 7.98 0.98
N TYR A 156 1.19 8.56 0.70
CA TYR A 156 0.23 8.05 -0.27
C TYR A 156 0.54 8.66 -1.64
N LEU A 157 0.87 7.82 -2.62
CA LEU A 157 1.12 8.26 -3.99
C LEU A 157 -0.18 8.18 -4.77
N VAL A 158 -0.59 9.31 -5.34
CA VAL A 158 -1.85 9.41 -6.08
C VAL A 158 -1.62 10.04 -7.44
N SER A 159 -2.30 9.51 -8.46
CA SER A 159 -2.27 10.13 -9.78
C SER A 159 -3.15 11.38 -9.80
N GLU A 160 -2.70 12.44 -10.46
CA GLU A 160 -3.48 13.65 -10.67
C GLU A 160 -4.84 13.35 -11.33
N GLU A 161 -4.92 12.34 -12.21
CA GLU A 161 -6.18 11.94 -12.87
C GLU A 161 -7.25 11.40 -11.91
N ASP A 162 -6.85 10.92 -10.73
CA ASP A 162 -7.74 10.34 -9.73
C ASP A 162 -8.05 11.32 -8.60
N ILE A 163 -7.47 12.53 -8.61
CA ILE A 163 -7.85 13.61 -7.70
C ILE A 163 -9.27 14.05 -8.02
N THR A 164 -10.08 14.19 -6.97
CA THR A 164 -11.50 14.51 -7.11
C THR A 164 -11.94 15.58 -6.12
N THR A 165 -13.06 16.22 -6.42
CA THR A 165 -13.74 17.09 -5.44
C THR A 165 -14.55 16.25 -4.45
N ILE A 166 -14.80 16.83 -3.27
CA ILE A 166 -15.52 16.15 -2.20
C ILE A 166 -16.97 15.82 -2.59
N GLU A 167 -17.58 16.61 -3.47
CA GLU A 167 -18.95 16.41 -3.96
C GLU A 167 -19.10 15.10 -4.74
N GLN A 168 -18.04 14.65 -5.39
CA GLN A 168 -18.01 13.38 -6.14
C GLN A 168 -17.81 12.16 -5.24
N LEU A 169 -17.38 12.38 -3.99
CA LEU A 169 -17.29 11.30 -3.00
C LEU A 169 -18.67 10.97 -2.40
N SER A 170 -18.78 9.74 -1.90
CA SER A 170 -19.98 9.22 -1.27
C SER A 170 -20.34 10.02 0.00
N PRO A 171 -21.63 10.14 0.35
CA PRO A 171 -22.05 10.88 1.55
C PRO A 171 -21.35 10.43 2.84
N ARG A 172 -20.98 9.14 2.94
CA ARG A 172 -20.23 8.58 4.07
C ARG A 172 -18.80 9.11 4.11
N ALA A 173 -18.10 9.14 2.96
CA ALA A 173 -16.78 9.74 2.85
C ALA A 173 -16.82 11.24 3.23
N ARG A 174 -17.80 11.98 2.72
CA ARG A 174 -17.96 13.42 3.02
C ARG A 174 -18.07 13.74 4.51
N ALA A 175 -18.60 12.83 5.32
CA ALA A 175 -18.69 13.02 6.77
C ALA A 175 -17.32 13.06 7.48
N TYR A 176 -16.26 12.58 6.83
CA TYR A 176 -14.89 12.56 7.36
C TYR A 176 -14.00 13.68 6.80
N TRP A 177 -14.53 14.53 5.93
CA TRP A 177 -13.75 15.56 5.22
C TRP A 177 -13.36 16.76 6.09
N HIS A 178 -12.18 17.30 5.81
CA HIS A 178 -11.77 18.66 6.17
C HIS A 178 -10.71 19.15 5.18
N GLN A 179 -10.43 20.46 5.19
CA GLN A 179 -9.51 21.11 4.22
C GLN A 179 -8.05 20.64 4.27
N GLY A 180 -7.67 19.84 5.27
CA GLY A 180 -6.31 19.29 5.38
C GLY A 180 -6.15 17.94 4.67
N LEU A 181 -7.20 17.47 3.99
CA LEU A 181 -7.20 16.23 3.23
C LEU A 181 -7.16 16.50 1.73
N ILE A 182 -6.58 15.56 0.99
CA ILE A 182 -6.71 15.43 -0.45
C ILE A 182 -7.70 14.30 -0.71
N ALA A 183 -8.67 14.52 -1.59
CA ALA A 183 -9.66 13.52 -2.00
C ALA A 183 -9.26 12.89 -3.33
N SER A 184 -9.36 11.56 -3.41
CA SER A 184 -9.19 10.80 -4.65
C SER A 184 -10.22 9.68 -4.77
N SER A 185 -10.56 9.32 -6.00
CA SER A 185 -11.42 8.16 -6.26
C SER A 185 -11.18 7.61 -7.66
N TYR A 186 -11.43 6.32 -7.82
CA TYR A 186 -11.49 5.69 -9.13
C TYR A 186 -12.37 4.44 -9.11
N ARG A 187 -12.73 3.98 -10.30
CA ARG A 187 -13.40 2.70 -10.51
C ARG A 187 -12.45 1.74 -11.22
N GLY A 188 -12.19 0.61 -10.57
CA GLY A 188 -11.49 -0.53 -11.17
C GLY A 188 -12.47 -1.70 -11.43
N SER A 189 -11.94 -2.82 -11.92
CA SER A 189 -12.70 -4.06 -12.15
C SER A 189 -13.26 -4.71 -10.87
N GLN A 190 -12.66 -4.49 -9.70
CA GLN A 190 -13.16 -4.99 -8.40
C GLN A 190 -14.19 -4.06 -7.75
N GLY A 191 -14.32 -2.81 -8.21
CA GLY A 191 -15.31 -1.89 -7.67
C GLY A 191 -14.89 -0.43 -7.68
N TYR A 192 -15.59 0.36 -6.86
CA TYR A 192 -15.32 1.78 -6.69
C TYR A 192 -14.54 2.01 -5.40
N PHE A 193 -13.49 2.80 -5.51
CA PHE A 193 -12.56 3.12 -4.43
C PHE A 193 -12.56 4.62 -4.16
N GLU A 194 -12.45 4.98 -2.89
CA GLU A 194 -12.35 6.38 -2.44
C GLU A 194 -11.25 6.45 -1.38
N ALA A 195 -10.40 7.47 -1.45
CA ALA A 195 -9.43 7.77 -0.42
C ALA A 195 -9.43 9.25 -0.08
N MET A 196 -9.24 9.55 1.20
CA MET A 196 -8.85 10.87 1.67
C MET A 196 -7.66 10.74 2.60
N THR A 197 -6.59 11.45 2.31
CA THR A 197 -5.31 11.40 3.04
C THR A 197 -4.84 12.82 3.35
N LEU A 198 -4.07 13.00 4.42
CA LEU A 198 -3.54 14.33 4.76
C LEU A 198 -2.70 14.88 3.61
N THR A 199 -2.81 16.19 3.36
CA THR A 199 -2.01 16.88 2.34
C THR A 199 -0.50 16.67 2.55
N GLY A 200 -0.04 16.67 3.81
CA GLY A 200 1.36 16.42 4.14
C GLY A 200 1.82 14.96 4.00
N ASP A 201 0.88 14.01 3.93
CA ASP A 201 1.15 12.57 3.78
C ASP A 201 0.87 12.10 2.34
N THR A 202 0.71 13.01 1.37
CA THR A 202 0.30 12.69 -0.01
C THR A 202 1.19 13.36 -1.04
N ASP A 203 1.68 12.61 -2.03
CA ASP A 203 2.38 13.13 -3.19
C ASP A 203 1.51 12.93 -4.43
N ILE A 204 1.16 14.03 -5.10
CA ILE A 204 0.33 14.01 -6.32
C ILE A 204 1.28 13.93 -7.52
N LEU A 205 1.14 12.87 -8.31
CA LEU A 205 2.02 12.58 -9.44
C LEU A 205 1.29 12.81 -10.76
N PRO A 206 1.98 13.33 -11.80
CA PRO A 206 1.35 13.68 -13.08
C PRO A 206 0.96 12.47 -13.94
N GLY A 207 1.22 11.24 -13.48
CA GLY A 207 0.95 10.00 -14.20
C GLY A 207 0.58 8.87 -13.27
N ASP A 208 0.56 7.65 -13.81
CA ASP A 208 0.27 6.45 -13.02
C ASP A 208 1.34 6.22 -11.95
N THR A 209 0.99 5.48 -10.90
CA THR A 209 1.88 5.19 -9.78
C THR A 209 2.52 3.80 -9.88
N THR A 210 2.64 3.26 -11.10
CA THR A 210 3.38 2.01 -11.36
C THR A 210 4.88 2.23 -11.15
N VAL A 211 5.63 1.18 -10.83
CA VAL A 211 7.07 1.29 -10.58
C VAL A 211 7.85 1.87 -11.78
N GLU A 212 7.42 1.57 -13.02
CA GLU A 212 7.99 2.15 -14.24
C GLU A 212 7.72 3.65 -14.34
N SER A 213 6.48 4.06 -14.06
CA SER A 213 6.07 5.46 -14.09
C SER A 213 6.77 6.26 -13.01
N LEU A 214 6.96 5.68 -11.82
CA LEU A 214 7.73 6.26 -10.73
C LEU A 214 9.22 6.43 -11.11
N ALA A 215 9.85 5.43 -11.73
CA ALA A 215 11.23 5.55 -12.19
C ALA A 215 11.41 6.68 -13.22
N LEU A 216 10.50 6.78 -14.19
CA LEU A 216 10.48 7.84 -15.19
C LEU A 216 10.23 9.22 -14.58
N PHE A 217 9.33 9.31 -13.60
CA PHE A 217 9.03 10.55 -12.88
C PHE A 217 10.26 11.05 -12.12
N VAL A 218 10.95 10.16 -11.40
CA VAL A 218 12.20 10.48 -10.68
C VAL A 218 13.25 11.01 -11.65
N LYS A 219 13.50 10.27 -12.74
CA LYS A 219 14.48 10.67 -13.76
C LYS A 219 14.17 12.03 -14.37
N SER A 220 12.91 12.25 -14.78
CA SER A 220 12.46 13.50 -15.40
C SER A 220 12.57 14.68 -14.43
N THR A 221 12.20 14.45 -13.17
CA THR A 221 12.33 15.43 -12.09
C THR A 221 13.79 15.80 -11.88
N MET A 222 14.69 14.81 -11.81
CA MET A 222 16.11 15.06 -11.62
C MET A 222 16.77 15.77 -12.82
N HIS A 223 16.35 15.49 -14.05
CA HIS A 223 16.84 16.23 -15.23
C HIS A 223 16.53 17.73 -15.15
N SER A 224 15.46 18.14 -14.45
CA SER A 224 15.18 19.56 -14.24
C SER A 224 16.20 20.24 -13.30
N PHE A 225 16.83 19.47 -12.41
CA PHE A 225 17.87 19.95 -11.50
C PHE A 225 19.28 19.77 -12.08
N LEU A 226 19.49 18.75 -12.90
CA LEU A 226 20.77 18.34 -13.48
C LEU A 226 20.61 18.12 -15.00
N PRO A 227 20.47 19.18 -15.81
CA PRO A 227 20.08 19.07 -17.21
C PRO A 227 21.12 18.34 -18.08
N ASP A 228 22.41 18.51 -17.78
CA ASP A 228 23.51 17.93 -18.58
C ASP A 228 23.96 16.55 -18.09
N ALA A 229 23.45 16.07 -16.95
CA ALA A 229 23.88 14.82 -16.36
C ALA A 229 23.16 13.61 -16.99
N ALA A 230 23.86 12.49 -17.12
CA ALA A 230 23.26 11.21 -17.47
C ALA A 230 22.62 10.60 -16.22
N ILE A 231 21.28 10.49 -16.20
CA ILE A 231 20.52 10.00 -15.06
C ILE A 231 19.93 8.64 -15.38
N GLU A 232 20.18 7.67 -14.49
CA GLU A 232 19.61 6.33 -14.55
C GLU A 232 18.97 5.99 -13.20
N VAL A 233 17.73 5.53 -13.22
CA VAL A 233 16.95 5.25 -12.01
C VAL A 233 16.51 3.79 -12.02
N HIS A 234 16.80 3.08 -10.94
CA HIS A 234 16.32 1.73 -10.69
C HIS A 234 15.34 1.78 -9.52
N ALA A 235 14.04 1.67 -9.80
CA ALA A 235 13.00 1.68 -8.77
C ALA A 235 12.50 0.25 -8.51
N PHE A 236 12.20 -0.08 -7.26
CA PHE A 236 11.76 -1.42 -6.85
C PHE A 236 10.49 -1.35 -6.02
N GLU A 237 9.54 -2.26 -6.25
CA GLU A 237 8.29 -2.38 -5.45
C GLU A 237 8.28 -3.63 -4.56
N GLY A 238 9.28 -4.51 -4.71
CA GLY A 238 9.50 -5.66 -3.83
C GLY A 238 10.52 -6.64 -4.41
N VAL A 239 10.67 -7.79 -3.76
CA VAL A 239 11.64 -8.83 -4.15
C VAL A 239 11.48 -9.22 -5.62
N GLY A 240 12.50 -8.92 -6.42
CA GLY A 240 12.55 -9.31 -7.85
C GLY A 240 11.59 -8.54 -8.75
N LYS A 241 11.05 -7.39 -8.31
CA LYS A 241 10.16 -6.53 -9.09
C LYS A 241 10.65 -5.08 -9.07
N GLY A 242 10.91 -4.54 -10.25
CA GLY A 242 11.38 -3.17 -10.42
C GLY A 242 11.44 -2.74 -11.87
N ALA A 243 11.84 -1.49 -12.07
CA ALA A 243 11.96 -0.84 -13.36
C ALA A 243 13.26 -0.03 -13.44
N ILE A 244 13.75 0.15 -14.67
CA ILE A 244 14.91 0.99 -14.97
C ILE A 244 14.46 2.07 -15.96
N ALA A 245 14.82 3.33 -15.69
CA ALA A 245 14.50 4.50 -16.51
C ALA A 245 15.74 5.32 -16.85
#